data_AF-X1BAZ3-F1
#
_entry.id   AF-X1BAZ3-F1
#
_cell.length_a   1.000
_cell.length_b   1.000
_cell.length_c   1.000
_cell.angle_alpha   90.00
_cell.angle_beta   90.00
_cell.angle_gamma   90.00
#
_symmetry.space_group_name_H-M   'P 1'
#
loop_
_entity.id
_entity.type
_entity.pdbx_description
1 polymer ?
#
loop_
_entity_poly.entity_id
_entity_poly.type
_entity_poly.pdbx_seq_one_letter_code
_entity_poly.pdbx_strand_id
1 'polypeptide(L)'
;MSPIIATLIRLAINRNREFLADSTGALVSRYPAGLANALKKISMHSEVKTASSATAHLFTANPIGEKSKVMFKSLFNTHPPIEERIRRLENMSLGVGIK
;
A
#
# COMPACT_ATOMS: atom_id res chain seq x y z
N MET A 1 0.32 -27.04 -6.37
CA MET A 1 -0.28 -25.85 -7.02
C MET A 1 -1.23 -25.06 -6.10
N SER A 2 -2.04 -25.70 -5.27
CA SER A 2 -3.00 -25.03 -4.37
C SER A 2 -2.42 -23.94 -3.44
N PRO A 3 -1.24 -24.11 -2.79
CA PRO A 3 -0.69 -23.09 -1.89
C PRO A 3 -0.26 -21.80 -2.60
N ILE A 4 0.20 -21.91 -3.85
CA ILE A 4 0.64 -20.76 -4.66
C ILE A 4 -0.57 -19.93 -5.07
N ILE A 5 -1.63 -20.59 -5.54
CA ILE A 5 -2.89 -19.94 -5.93
C ILE A 5 -3.52 -19.23 -4.72
N ALA A 6 -3.60 -19.90 -3.57
CA ALA A 6 -4.13 -19.28 -2.35
C ALA A 6 -3.33 -18.05 -1.91
N THR A 7 -2.00 -18.08 -2.05
CA THR A 7 -1.14 -16.94 -1.74
C THR A 7 -1.40 -15.77 -2.68
N LEU A 8 -1.51 -16.02 -3.99
CA LEU A 8 -1.84 -15.00 -4.99
C LEU A 8 -3.21 -14.34 -4.74
N ILE A 9 -4.22 -15.15 -4.41
CA ILE A 9 -5.56 -14.65 -4.08
C ILE A 9 -5.50 -13.77 -2.83
N ARG A 10 -4.82 -14.22 -1.77
CA ARG A 10 -4.66 -13.45 -0.53
C ARG A 10 -4.00 -12.09 -0.79
N LEU A 11 -2.96 -12.07 -1.63
CA LEU A 11 -2.28 -10.83 -2.00
C LEU A 11 -3.19 -9.89 -2.81
N ALA A 12 -3.94 -10.43 -3.77
CA ALA A 12 -4.89 -9.64 -4.55
C ALA A 12 -5.99 -9.02 -3.67
N ILE A 13 -6.53 -9.78 -2.72
CA ILE A 13 -7.55 -9.30 -1.77
C ILE A 13 -6.98 -8.18 -0.88
N ASN A 14 -5.78 -8.38 -0.31
CA ASN A 14 -5.15 -7.35 0.52
C ASN A 14 -4.91 -6.05 -0.25
N ARG A 15 -4.43 -6.14 -1.50
CA ARG A 15 -4.21 -4.96 -2.37
C ARG A 15 -5.51 -4.21 -2.65
N ASN A 16 -6.60 -4.93 -2.97
CA ASN A 16 -7.91 -4.30 -3.20
C ASN A 16 -8.46 -3.62 -1.94
N ARG A 17 -8.25 -4.20 -0.75
CA ARG A 17 -8.68 -3.59 0.52
C ARG A 17 -7.98 -2.26 0.79
N GLU A 18 -6.67 -2.18 0.53
CA GLU A 18 -5.91 -0.93 0.69
C GLU A 18 -6.39 0.17 -0.26
N PHE A 19 -6.64 -0.14 -1.53
CA PHE A 19 -7.17 0.84 -2.48
C PHE A 19 -8.59 1.31 -2.11
N LEU A 20 -9.43 0.41 -1.61
CA LEU A 20 -10.75 0.77 -1.09
C LEU A 20 -10.64 1.67 0.14
N ALA A 21 -9.68 1.41 1.04
CA ALA A 21 -9.43 2.26 2.19
C ALA A 21 -8.97 3.67 1.76
N ASP A 22 -8.05 3.78 0.80
CA ASP A 22 -7.58 5.07 0.28
C ASP A 22 -8.69 5.89 -0.37
N SER A 23 -9.48 5.25 -1.25
CA SER A 23 -10.60 5.91 -1.92
C SER A 23 -11.68 6.35 -0.93
N THR A 24 -12.03 5.50 0.04
CA THR A 24 -12.98 5.85 1.10
C THR A 24 -12.45 7.00 1.95
N GLY A 25 -11.17 6.97 2.34
CA GLY A 25 -10.52 8.06 3.08
C GLY A 25 -10.52 9.38 2.29
N ALA A 26 -10.28 9.33 0.98
CA ALA A 26 -10.35 10.49 0.10
C ALA A 26 -11.77 11.06 -0.03
N LEU A 27 -12.79 10.19 -0.11
CA LEU A 27 -14.20 10.60 -0.15
C LEU A 27 -14.65 11.24 1.17
N VAL A 28 -14.25 10.65 2.31
CA VAL A 28 -14.62 11.15 3.65
C VAL A 28 -13.91 12.48 3.95
N SER A 29 -12.60 12.56 3.71
CA SER A 29 -11.82 13.78 3.94
C SER A 29 -12.05 14.87 2.89
N ARG A 30 -12.59 14.49 1.72
CA ARG A 30 -12.67 15.32 0.50
C ARG A 30 -11.32 15.93 0.10
N TYR A 31 -10.20 15.31 0.50
CA TYR A 31 -8.87 15.85 0.26
C TYR A 31 -7.87 14.80 -0.26
N PRO A 32 -8.10 14.24 -1.46
CA PRO A 32 -7.24 13.21 -2.04
C PRO A 32 -5.76 13.64 -2.18
N ALA A 33 -5.48 14.89 -2.55
CA ALA A 33 -4.11 15.40 -2.64
C ALA A 33 -3.38 15.40 -1.28
N GLY A 34 -4.09 15.70 -0.19
CA GLY A 34 -3.55 15.63 1.16
C GLY A 34 -3.16 14.21 1.55
N LEU A 35 -4.02 13.24 1.24
CA LEU A 35 -3.74 11.81 1.43
C LEU A 35 -2.53 11.34 0.61
N ALA A 36 -2.44 11.73 -0.67
CA ALA A 36 -1.29 11.41 -1.50
C ALA A 36 0.02 11.95 -0.91
N ASN A 37 0.01 13.21 -0.46
CA ASN A 37 1.17 13.83 0.19
C ASN A 37 1.52 13.17 1.53
N ALA A 38 0.53 12.73 2.31
CA ALA A 38 0.75 11.99 3.54
C ALA A 38 1.44 10.64 3.25
N LEU A 39 0.96 9.89 2.25
CA LEU A 39 1.58 8.64 1.84
C LEU A 39 3.03 8.83 1.36
N LYS A 40 3.31 9.91 0.59
CA LYS A 40 4.68 10.27 0.21
C LYS A 40 5.59 10.50 1.43
N LYS A 41 5.10 11.22 2.44
CA LYS A 41 5.88 11.47 3.67
C LYS A 41 6.13 10.18 4.46
N ILE A 42 5.13 9.29 4.53
CA ILE A 42 5.23 8.00 5.22
C ILE A 42 6.21 7.07 4.48
N SER A 43 6.17 7.02 3.14
CA SER A 43 7.08 6.17 2.37
C SER A 43 8.55 6.56 2.54
N MET A 44 8.83 7.85 2.70
CA MET A 44 10.19 8.34 2.95
C MET A 44 10.75 7.97 4.33
N HIS A 45 9.90 7.65 5.30
CA HIS A 45 10.29 7.39 6.70
C HIS A 45 9.75 6.05 7.21
N SER A 46 9.60 5.07 6.31
CA SER A 46 8.94 3.81 6.67
C SER A 46 9.81 2.87 7.49
N GLU A 47 11.13 3.04 7.54
CA GLU A 47 12.02 2.15 8.29
C GLU A 47 11.74 2.23 9.81
N VAL A 48 11.33 1.12 10.42
CA VAL A 48 11.08 1.02 11.87
C VAL A 48 12.08 0.06 12.49
N LYS A 49 12.77 0.50 13.56
CA LYS A 49 13.86 -0.25 14.20
C LYS A 49 13.44 -1.64 14.73
N THR A 50 12.17 -1.82 15.08
CA THR A 50 11.65 -3.01 15.78
C THR A 50 10.54 -3.74 15.01
N ALA A 51 10.39 -3.50 13.71
CA ALA A 51 9.36 -4.17 12.95
C ALA A 51 9.70 -5.64 12.67
N SER A 52 8.78 -6.53 13.04
CA SER A 52 8.82 -7.97 12.70
C SER A 52 7.88 -8.28 11.54
N SER A 53 8.07 -9.44 10.90
CA SER A 53 7.12 -9.93 9.88
C SER A 53 5.71 -10.13 10.44
N ALA A 54 5.58 -10.46 11.73
CA ALA A 54 4.29 -10.62 12.38
C ALA A 54 3.56 -9.30 12.54
N THR A 55 4.29 -8.20 12.73
CA THR A 55 3.71 -6.85 12.92
C THR A 55 3.64 -6.05 11.62
N ALA A 56 4.26 -6.51 10.53
CA ALA A 56 4.38 -5.75 9.28
C ALA A 56 3.03 -5.32 8.68
N HIS A 57 1.97 -6.11 8.88
CA HIS A 57 0.62 -5.81 8.40
C HIS A 57 -0.10 -4.68 9.16
N LEU A 58 0.47 -4.20 10.28
CA LEU A 58 -0.04 -3.06 11.04
C LEU A 58 0.47 -1.71 10.50
N PHE A 59 1.46 -1.72 9.59
CA PHE A 59 2.10 -0.52 9.09
C PHE A 59 1.57 -0.15 7.71
N THR A 60 1.28 1.14 7.50
CA THR A 60 0.77 1.66 6.21
C THR A 60 1.80 1.57 5.08
N ALA A 61 3.08 1.63 5.41
CA ALA A 61 4.21 1.42 4.50
C ALA A 61 5.07 0.28 5.02
N ASN A 62 5.75 -0.44 4.12
CA ASN A 62 6.59 -1.57 4.50
C ASN A 62 7.68 -1.13 5.50
N PRO A 63 7.64 -1.64 6.75
CA PRO A 63 8.55 -1.19 7.79
C PRO A 63 9.90 -1.92 7.76
N ILE A 64 9.96 -3.03 7.00
CA ILE A 64 11.14 -3.84 6.77
C ILE A 64 11.66 -3.41 5.40
N GLY A 65 12.47 -2.35 5.37
CA GLY A 65 12.90 -1.64 4.15
C GLY A 65 13.42 -2.52 3.00
N GLU A 66 13.53 -1.93 1.82
CA GLU A 66 13.87 -2.62 0.55
C GLU A 66 15.30 -3.20 0.47
N LYS A 67 16.14 -3.00 1.50
CA LYS A 67 17.56 -3.40 1.52
C LYS A 67 17.82 -4.93 1.52
N SER A 68 16.78 -5.74 1.48
CA SER A 68 16.89 -7.21 1.39
C SER A 68 16.78 -7.66 -0.07
N LYS A 69 17.92 -8.03 -0.69
CA LYS A 69 18.09 -8.58 -2.06
C LYS A 69 17.39 -9.94 -2.28
N VAL A 70 16.12 -10.12 -1.90
CA VAL A 70 15.39 -11.37 -2.13
C VAL A 70 14.33 -11.15 -3.20
N MET A 71 14.60 -11.69 -4.39
CA MET A 71 13.82 -11.58 -5.63
C MET A 71 12.32 -11.93 -5.47
N PHE A 72 11.93 -12.66 -4.43
CA PHE A 72 10.56 -13.13 -4.19
C PHE A 72 9.79 -12.36 -3.11
N LYS A 73 10.37 -11.34 -2.44
CA LYS A 73 9.67 -10.61 -1.36
C LYS A 73 8.59 -9.65 -1.87
N SER A 74 8.61 -9.26 -3.15
CA SER A 74 7.49 -8.53 -3.79
C SER A 74 6.14 -9.27 -3.68
N LEU A 75 6.19 -10.61 -3.60
CA LEU A 75 5.02 -11.46 -3.36
C LEU A 75 4.62 -11.52 -1.88
N PHE A 76 5.46 -11.08 -0.94
CA PHE A 76 5.17 -11.09 0.50
C PHE A 76 5.11 -9.69 1.12
N ASN A 77 5.33 -8.65 0.33
CA ASN A 77 4.94 -7.29 0.68
C ASN A 77 3.41 -7.28 0.77
N THR A 78 2.90 -7.28 2.00
CA THR A 78 1.47 -7.37 2.31
C THR A 78 0.68 -6.14 1.87
N HIS A 79 1.35 -5.09 1.37
CA HIS A 79 0.77 -3.87 0.83
C HIS A 79 1.07 -3.71 -0.67
N PRO A 80 0.14 -3.14 -1.46
CA PRO A 80 0.43 -2.69 -2.82
C PRO A 80 1.59 -1.68 -2.81
N PRO A 81 2.34 -1.53 -3.91
CA PRO A 81 3.35 -0.49 -4.02
C PRO A 81 2.72 0.87 -3.68
N ILE A 82 3.35 1.59 -2.77
CA ILE A 82 2.81 2.85 -2.23
C ILE A 82 2.71 3.92 -3.33
N GLU A 83 3.55 3.80 -4.35
CA GLU A 83 3.55 4.58 -5.59
C GLU A 83 2.22 4.47 -6.33
N GLU A 84 1.65 3.26 -6.42
CA GLU A 84 0.37 3.05 -7.09
C GLU A 84 -0.79 3.65 -6.29
N ARG A 85 -0.72 3.62 -4.96
CA ARG A 85 -1.70 4.28 -4.08
C ARG A 85 -1.66 5.79 -4.26
N ILE A 86 -0.45 6.36 -4.25
CA ILE A 86 -0.21 7.79 -4.47
C ILE A 86 -0.78 8.19 -5.84
N ARG A 87 -0.46 7.45 -6.90
CA ARG A 87 -0.94 7.71 -8.26
C ARG A 87 -2.47 7.74 -8.34
N ARG A 88 -3.16 6.79 -7.70
CA ARG A 88 -4.62 6.74 -7.67
C ARG A 88 -5.23 7.93 -6.94
N LEU A 89 -4.68 8.30 -5.79
CA LEU A 89 -5.13 9.48 -5.04
C LEU A 89 -4.87 10.79 -5.81
N GLU A 90 -3.75 10.92 -6.50
CA GLU A 90 -3.49 12.05 -7.39
C GLU A 90 -4.50 12.11 -8.54
N ASN A 91 -4.82 10.98 -9.17
CA ASN A 91 -5.84 10.91 -10.21
C ASN A 91 -7.23 11.30 -9.68
N MET A 92 -7.58 10.91 -8.44
CA MET A 92 -8.82 11.35 -7.79
C MET A 92 -8.82 12.86 -7.57
N SER A 93 -7.68 13.46 -7.20
CA SER A 93 -7.56 14.91 -7.01
C SER A 93 -7.71 15.69 -8.31
N LEU A 94 -7.28 15.13 -9.42
CA LEU A 94 -7.40 15.74 -10.76
C LEU A 94 -8.80 15.54 -11.37
N GLY A 95 -9.71 14.83 -10.68
CA GLY A 95 -11.04 14.50 -11.22
C GLY A 95 -11.00 13.46 -12.35
N VAL A 96 -9.86 12.81 -12.58
CA VAL A 96 -9.62 11.85 -13.68
C VAL A 96 -10.22 10.46 -13.35
N GLY A 97 -10.82 10.29 -12.17
CA GLY A 97 -11.21 8.98 -11.63
C GLY A 97 -12.70 8.73 -11.40
N ILE A 98 -13.62 9.55 -11.93
CA ILE A 98 -15.06 9.26 -11.88
C ILE A 98 -15.53 8.81 -13.27
N LYS A 99 -15.21 7.56 -13.62
CA LYS A 99 -15.92 6.80 -14.66
C LYS A 99 -16.11 5.38 -14.16
#